data_AF-A0A1F9UAY5-F1
#
_entry.id   AF-A0A1F9UAY5-F1
#
_cell.length_a   1.000
_cell.length_b   1.000
_cell.length_c   1.000
_cell.angle_alpha   90.00
_cell.angle_beta   90.00
_cell.angle_gamma   90.00
#
_symmetry.space_group_name_H-M   'P 1'
#
loop_
_entity.id
_entity.type
_entity.pdbx_description
1 polymer ?
#
loop_
_entity_poly.entity_id
_entity_poly.type
_entity_poly.pdbx_seq_one_letter_code
_entity_poly.pdbx_strand_id
1 'polypeptide(L)'
;MAVSPVGKNGQTVVPASIRKMFKVGPGHNLVGFYVHGSHVEIAPMEVTKVDYTEAELDRMAELAKEKGGRVFKTAAAAKKFMKTL
;
A
#
# COMPACT_ATOMS: atom_id res chain seq x y z
N MET A 1 22.97 5.23 -20.79
CA MET A 1 22.56 4.44 -19.62
C MET A 1 22.54 5.38 -18.42
N ALA A 2 21.39 5.59 -17.78
CA ALA A 2 21.32 6.48 -16.61
C ALA A 2 21.71 5.68 -15.37
N VAL A 3 22.81 6.05 -14.72
CA VAL A 3 23.28 5.40 -13.48
C VAL A 3 22.94 6.32 -12.31
N SER A 4 22.11 5.84 -11.39
CA SER A 4 21.80 6.53 -10.14
C SER A 4 22.63 5.93 -9.02
N PRO A 5 23.33 6.74 -8.20
CA PRO A 5 24.06 6.21 -7.05
C PRO A 5 23.10 5.58 -6.03
N VAL A 6 23.62 4.62 -5.26
CA VAL A 6 22.91 3.99 -4.15
C VAL A 6 23.32 4.69 -2.85
N GLY A 7 22.35 5.16 -2.10
CA GLY A 7 22.53 5.80 -0.81
C GLY A 7 22.90 4.81 0.30
N LYS A 8 23.25 5.36 1.47
CA LYS A 8 23.79 4.60 2.62
C LYS A 8 22.88 3.46 3.11
N ASN A 9 21.56 3.55 2.90
CA ASN A 9 20.61 2.51 3.32
C ASN A 9 20.06 1.69 2.14
N GLY A 10 20.79 1.65 1.01
CA GLY A 10 20.35 0.91 -0.17
C GLY A 10 19.28 1.62 -1.00
N GLN A 11 18.91 2.87 -0.67
CA GLN A 11 17.95 3.62 -1.48
C GLN A 11 18.59 4.15 -2.77
N THR A 12 17.90 4.11 -3.90
CA THR A 12 18.29 4.82 -5.12
C THR A 12 17.13 5.65 -5.64
N VAL A 13 17.44 6.77 -6.27
CA VAL A 13 16.43 7.67 -6.83
C VAL A 13 16.22 7.31 -8.29
N VAL A 14 14.98 6.92 -8.63
CA VAL A 14 14.56 6.71 -10.01
C VAL A 14 14.56 8.06 -10.74
N PRO A 15 15.31 8.22 -11.85
CA PRO A 15 15.35 9.46 -12.61
C PRO A 15 13.96 9.94 -13.06
N ALA A 16 13.79 11.27 -13.13
CA ALA A 16 12.50 11.88 -13.50
C ALA A 16 12.02 11.48 -14.90
N SER A 17 12.94 11.24 -15.85
CA SER A 17 12.63 10.75 -17.20
C SER A 17 11.96 9.37 -17.17
N ILE A 18 12.47 8.45 -16.34
CA ILE A 18 11.89 7.10 -16.17
C ILE A 18 10.53 7.21 -15.48
N ARG A 19 10.41 8.00 -14.41
CA ARG A 19 9.11 8.21 -13.73
C ARG A 19 8.03 8.71 -14.69
N LYS A 20 8.37 9.68 -15.56
CA LYS A 20 7.44 10.20 -16.58
C LYS A 20 7.05 9.12 -17.60
N MET A 21 8.01 8.32 -18.05
CA MET A 21 7.77 7.23 -19.01
C MET A 21 6.78 6.19 -18.47
N PHE A 22 6.90 5.84 -17.19
CA PHE A 22 6.02 4.88 -16.52
C PHE A 22 4.80 5.53 -15.83
N LYS A 23 4.54 6.83 -16.07
CA LYS A 23 3.44 7.59 -15.47
C LYS A 23 3.37 7.49 -13.92
N VAL A 24 4.52 7.33 -13.28
CA VAL A 24 4.65 7.22 -11.81
C VAL A 24 4.47 8.61 -11.20
N GLY A 25 3.24 8.88 -10.75
CA GLY A 25 2.85 10.12 -10.08
C GLY A 25 2.87 10.03 -8.55
N PRO A 26 2.47 11.11 -7.83
CA PRO A 26 2.45 11.17 -6.36
C PRO A 26 1.57 10.13 -5.66
N GLY A 27 0.67 9.47 -6.40
CA GLY A 27 -0.17 8.38 -5.89
C GLY A 27 0.49 7.00 -5.96
N HIS A 28 1.61 6.86 -6.66
CA HIS A 28 2.33 5.60 -6.82
C HIS A 28 3.43 5.50 -5.76
N ASN A 29 3.03 5.11 -4.56
CA ASN A 29 3.94 4.97 -3.41
C ASN A 29 4.49 3.55 -3.25
N LEU A 30 4.03 2.60 -4.07
CA LEU A 30 4.46 1.21 -4.05
C LEU A 30 4.94 0.79 -5.44
N VAL A 31 6.00 0.00 -5.44
CA VAL A 31 6.56 -0.65 -6.63
C VAL A 31 6.78 -2.12 -6.30
N GLY A 32 6.55 -2.98 -7.30
CA GLY A 32 6.88 -4.39 -7.21
C GLY A 32 8.36 -4.59 -7.47
N PHE A 33 8.98 -5.51 -6.74
CA PHE A 33 10.37 -5.94 -6.96
C PHE A 33 10.38 -7.37 -7.45
N TYR A 34 11.04 -7.60 -8.58
CA TYR A 34 11.34 -8.94 -9.08
C TYR A 34 12.85 -9.13 -9.05
N VAL A 35 13.31 -10.12 -8.28
CA VAL A 35 14.74 -10.38 -8.08
C VAL A 35 15.16 -11.53 -8.98
N HIS A 36 16.07 -11.25 -9.91
CA HIS A 36 16.60 -12.22 -10.86
C HIS A 36 18.12 -12.31 -10.71
N GLY A 37 18.62 -13.25 -9.90
CA GLY A 37 20.05 -13.55 -9.80
C GLY A 37 20.95 -12.32 -9.57
N SER A 38 21.42 -11.71 -10.67
CA SER A 38 22.28 -10.52 -10.71
C SER A 38 21.57 -9.17 -10.87
N HIS A 39 20.26 -9.12 -11.09
CA HIS A 39 19.52 -7.86 -11.27
C HIS A 39 18.15 -7.86 -10.59
N VAL A 40 17.61 -6.66 -10.39
CA VAL A 40 16.29 -6.42 -9.82
C VAL A 40 15.48 -5.61 -10.82
N GLU A 41 14.32 -6.13 -11.21
CA GLU A 41 13.34 -5.39 -12.00
C GLU A 41 12.34 -4.72 -11.07
N ILE A 42 11.94 -3.52 -11.46
CA ILE A 42 11.01 -2.69 -10.69
C ILE A 42 9.82 -2.36 -11.60
N ALA A 43 8.62 -2.71 -11.16
CA ALA A 43 7.38 -2.43 -11.88
C ALA A 43 6.45 -1.52 -11.05
N PRO A 44 5.78 -0.54 -11.67
CA PRO A 44 4.74 0.21 -10.98
C PRO A 44 3.59 -0.74 -10.61
N MET A 45 3.10 -0.64 -9.37
CA MET A 45 1.94 -1.40 -8.92
C MET A 45 0.79 -0.45 -8.61
N GLU A 46 -0.38 -0.76 -9.15
CA GLU A 46 -1.61 -0.13 -8.73
C GLU A 46 -2.01 -0.72 -7.38
N VAL A 47 -1.99 0.12 -6.35
CA VAL A 47 -2.52 -0.26 -5.04
C VAL A 47 -4.02 -0.09 -5.12
N THR A 48 -4.72 -1.15 -5.52
CA THR A 48 -6.16 -1.24 -5.32
C THR A 48 -6.37 -1.27 -3.81
N LYS A 49 -6.84 -0.15 -3.24
CA LYS A 49 -7.47 -0.21 -1.92
C LYS A 49 -8.67 -1.12 -2.08
N VAL A 50 -8.56 -2.35 -1.60
CA VAL A 50 -9.72 -3.20 -1.44
C VAL A 50 -10.50 -2.59 -0.30
N ASP A 51 -11.48 -1.75 -0.63
CA ASP A 51 -12.51 -1.39 0.33
C ASP A 51 -13.18 -2.70 0.75
N TYR A 52 -13.34 -2.91 2.06
CA TYR A 52 -13.98 -4.13 2.58
C TYR A 52 -15.31 -4.33 1.84
N THR A 53 -15.51 -5.54 1.34
CA THR A 53 -16.80 -5.92 0.73
C THR A 53 -17.91 -5.81 1.77
N GLU A 54 -19.16 -5.61 1.34
CA GLU A 54 -20.31 -5.54 2.26
C GLU A 54 -20.38 -6.77 3.17
N ALA A 55 -20.07 -7.96 2.64
CA ALA A 55 -20.01 -9.19 3.40
C ALA A 55 -18.91 -9.21 4.49
N GLU A 56 -17.77 -8.56 4.25
CA GLU A 56 -16.70 -8.42 5.24
C GLU A 56 -17.04 -7.38 6.31
N LEU A 57 -17.76 -6.33 5.93
CA LEU A 57 -18.30 -5.34 6.87
C LEU A 57 -19.37 -5.94 7.77
N ASP A 58 -20.24 -6.79 7.24
CA ASP A 58 -21.27 -7.51 8.01
C ASP A 58 -20.65 -8.49 9.01
N ARG A 59 -19.65 -9.27 8.59
CA ARG A 59 -18.89 -10.15 9.50
C ARG A 59 -18.17 -9.36 10.61
N MET A 60 -17.61 -8.19 10.28
CA MET A 60 -17.02 -7.30 11.26
C MET A 60 -18.06 -6.76 12.25
N ALA A 61 -19.28 -6.46 11.79
CA ALA A 61 -20.38 -6.02 12.64
C ALA A 61 -20.89 -7.13 13.58
N GLU A 62 -20.95 -8.38 13.11
CA GLU A 62 -21.28 -9.55 13.93
C GLU A 62 -20.22 -9.80 15.01
N LEU A 63 -18.94 -9.83 14.64
CA LEU A 63 -17.82 -9.98 15.57
C LEU A 63 -17.75 -8.83 16.60
N ALA A 64 -18.11 -7.61 16.19
CA ALA A 64 -18.22 -6.48 17.11
C ALA A 64 -19.34 -6.73 18.13
N LYS A 65 -20.53 -7.18 17.72
CA LYS A 65 -21.65 -7.46 18.65
C LYS A 65 -21.29 -8.51 19.70
N GLU A 66 -20.58 -9.57 19.34
CA GLU A 66 -20.22 -10.66 20.26
C GLU A 66 -19.21 -10.26 21.35
N LYS A 67 -18.36 -9.25 21.10
CA LYS A 67 -17.32 -8.80 22.06
C LYS A 67 -17.64 -7.49 22.80
N GLY A 68 -18.92 -7.09 22.87
CA GLY A 68 -19.34 -5.86 23.56
C GLY A 68 -19.24 -4.60 22.69
N GLY A 69 -19.56 -4.75 21.40
CA GLY A 69 -19.18 -3.86 20.31
C GLY A 69 -19.50 -2.37 20.45
N ARG A 70 -18.46 -1.57 20.25
CA ARG A 70 -18.62 -0.17 19.85
C ARG A 70 -19.09 -0.12 18.40
N VAL A 71 -20.28 0.41 18.17
CA VAL A 71 -20.79 0.72 16.83
C VAL A 71 -20.05 1.94 16.30
N PHE A 72 -19.24 1.75 15.25
CA PHE A 72 -18.53 2.85 14.59
C PHE A 72 -19.36 3.39 13.43
N LYS A 73 -19.74 4.67 13.50
CA LYS A 73 -20.53 5.33 12.45
C LYS A 73 -19.77 5.56 11.14
N THR A 74 -18.44 5.42 11.15
CA THR A 74 -17.59 5.63 9.97
C THR A 74 -16.43 4.64 9.93
N ALA A 75 -16.03 4.24 8.71
CA ALA A 75 -14.90 3.32 8.50
C ALA A 75 -13.56 3.87 9.06
N ALA A 76 -13.38 5.19 9.04
CA ALA A 76 -12.21 5.84 9.62
C ALA A 76 -12.12 5.67 11.15
N ALA A 77 -13.26 5.73 11.86
CA ALA A 77 -13.32 5.55 13.31
C ALA A 77 -13.00 4.10 13.71
N ALA A 78 -13.55 3.12 12.97
CA ALA A 78 -13.24 1.70 13.17
C ALA A 78 -11.74 1.42 12.97
N LYS A 79 -11.14 1.97 11.90
CA LYS A 79 -9.72 1.78 11.59
C LYS A 79 -8.77 2.37 12.65
N LYS A 80 -9.14 3.50 13.26
CA LYS A 80 -8.36 4.11 14.36
C LYS A 80 -8.40 3.23 15.61
N PHE A 81 -9.55 2.67 15.93
CA PHE A 81 -9.71 1.79 17.09
C PHE A 81 -8.96 0.46 16.92
N MET A 82 -8.97 -0.11 15.72
CA MET A 82 -8.18 -1.32 15.39
C MET A 82 -6.68 -1.13 15.57
N LYS A 83 -6.15 0.07 15.37
CA LYS A 83 -4.73 0.38 15.62
C LYS A 83 -4.38 0.55 17.10
N THR A 84 -5.38 0.69 17.97
CA THR A 84 -5.21 0.87 19.43
C THR A 84 -5.45 -0.40 20.23
N LEU A 85 -5.89 -1.48 19.57
CA LEU A 85 -5.85 -2.85 20.08
C LEU A 85 -4.47 -3.45 19.80
#